data_AF-A0A0N9ZQ01-F1
#
_entry.id   AF-A0A0N9ZQ01-F1
#
_cell.length_a   1.000
_cell.length_b   1.000
_cell.length_c   1.000
_cell.angle_alpha   90.00
_cell.angle_beta   90.00
_cell.angle_gamma   90.00
#
_symmetry.space_group_name_H-M   'P 1'
#
loop_
_entity.id
_entity.type
_entity.pdbx_description
1 polymer ?
#
loop_
_entity_poly.entity_id
_entity_poly.type
_entity_poly.pdbx_seq_one_letter_code
_entity_poly.pdbx_strand_id
1 'polypeptide(L)'
;MKVHGLAVLVCTLSLFGTTEASAASKPEETNPPAFRSASPESLAAAKQYLSELDQAMLDSIAVLKKGQLQGLHAQSKYFNYQVEKGRSLFGSTIFEPLGRCFAAGNYSRAWWQEQLSAAQRGGTESVSGSIKETLDEYQLNRDECLKDADPVASGEAEAELDEELKKKFGGGRECLAVITVDPETKEVVARPKPAHCKN
;
A
#
# COMPACT_ATOMS: atom_id res chain seq x y z
N MET A 1 8.88 -4.67 -77.02
CA MET A 1 9.96 -5.35 -76.26
C MET A 1 9.27 -6.14 -75.14
N LYS A 2 8.94 -7.45 -75.27
CA LYS A 2 9.77 -8.66 -74.96
C LYS A 2 10.74 -8.39 -73.80
N VAL A 3 10.66 -9.04 -72.63
CA VAL A 3 10.90 -10.47 -72.29
C VAL A 3 10.21 -10.76 -70.92
N HIS A 4 9.34 -11.76 -70.71
CA HIS A 4 9.56 -13.18 -70.30
C HIS A 4 10.64 -13.48 -69.24
N GLY A 5 10.25 -14.26 -68.21
CA GLY A 5 11.12 -15.17 -67.42
C GLY A 5 10.91 -15.07 -65.90
N LEU A 6 10.21 -15.98 -65.21
CA LEU A 6 10.51 -17.37 -64.79
C LEU A 6 11.05 -17.49 -63.35
N ALA A 7 10.30 -18.21 -62.51
CA ALA A 7 10.69 -19.11 -61.41
C ALA A 7 11.56 -18.55 -60.25
N VAL A 8 11.42 -18.94 -58.98
CA VAL A 8 11.43 -20.32 -58.46
C VAL A 8 10.69 -20.37 -57.11
N LEU A 9 9.83 -21.38 -57.01
CA LEU A 9 9.29 -21.93 -55.77
C LEU A 9 10.41 -22.73 -55.07
N VAL A 10 10.88 -22.29 -53.90
CA VAL A 10 11.64 -23.16 -53.00
C VAL A 10 10.83 -23.35 -51.73
N CYS A 11 10.27 -24.56 -51.65
CA CYS A 11 9.70 -25.15 -50.46
C CYS A 11 10.87 -25.73 -49.65
N THR A 12 11.21 -25.12 -48.52
CA THR A 12 12.03 -25.77 -47.49
C THR A 12 11.16 -26.08 -46.29
N LEU A 13 10.73 -27.34 -46.25
CA LEU A 13 10.34 -28.04 -45.03
C LEU A 13 11.50 -27.99 -44.03
N SER A 14 11.36 -27.19 -42.97
CA SER A 14 12.11 -27.43 -41.74
C SER A 14 11.21 -28.20 -40.79
N LEU A 15 11.50 -29.50 -40.68
CA LEU A 15 11.11 -30.30 -39.53
C LEU A 15 11.83 -29.72 -38.30
N PHE A 16 11.11 -29.08 -37.39
CA PHE A 16 11.52 -29.01 -36.00
C PHE A 16 10.56 -29.86 -35.18
N GLY A 17 11.09 -31.00 -34.76
CA GLY A 17 10.48 -31.87 -33.78
C GLY A 17 10.53 -31.26 -32.38
N THR A 18 9.73 -31.89 -31.53
CA THR A 18 9.75 -31.88 -30.07
C THR A 18 9.47 -30.53 -29.40
N THR A 19 8.19 -30.34 -29.14
CA THR A 19 7.65 -29.74 -27.92
C THR A 19 8.41 -30.20 -26.67
N GLU A 20 9.20 -29.31 -26.09
CA GLU A 20 9.42 -29.28 -24.64
C GLU A 20 8.59 -28.13 -24.09
N ALA A 21 7.49 -28.49 -23.43
CA ALA A 21 6.75 -27.57 -22.57
C ALA A 21 7.64 -27.26 -21.35
N SER A 22 8.53 -26.28 -21.50
CA SER A 22 9.11 -25.60 -20.34
C SER A 22 8.04 -24.65 -19.82
N ALA A 23 7.41 -25.04 -18.72
CA ALA A 23 6.58 -24.15 -17.93
C ALA A 23 7.46 -22.99 -17.48
N ALA A 24 7.38 -21.87 -18.20
CA ALA A 24 7.95 -20.60 -17.78
C ALA A 24 7.23 -20.18 -16.49
N SER A 25 7.82 -20.54 -15.35
CA SER A 25 7.51 -19.91 -14.08
C SER A 25 7.74 -18.41 -14.27
N LYS A 26 6.62 -17.66 -14.24
CA LYS A 26 6.60 -16.21 -14.12
C LYS A 26 7.66 -15.79 -13.08
N PRO A 27 8.56 -14.84 -13.36
CA PRO A 27 9.44 -14.31 -12.34
C PRO A 27 8.56 -13.80 -11.21
N GLU A 28 8.69 -14.41 -10.04
CA GLU A 28 8.13 -13.88 -8.82
C GLU A 28 8.87 -12.55 -8.59
N GLU A 29 8.20 -11.45 -8.90
CA GLU A 29 8.66 -10.11 -8.59
C GLU A 29 8.70 -10.03 -7.07
N THR A 30 9.85 -10.38 -6.51
CA THR A 30 10.16 -10.30 -5.09
C THR A 30 10.18 -8.83 -4.71
N ASN A 31 8.99 -8.28 -4.51
CA ASN A 31 8.82 -7.01 -3.85
C ASN A 31 9.51 -7.10 -2.48
N PRO A 32 10.25 -6.06 -2.06
CA PRO A 32 10.81 -6.04 -0.72
C PRO A 32 9.68 -6.28 0.29
N PRO A 33 9.95 -7.04 1.36
CA PRO A 33 8.93 -7.33 2.36
C PRO A 33 8.37 -6.02 2.93
N ALA A 34 7.06 -5.97 3.11
CA ALA A 34 6.38 -4.81 3.69
C ALA A 34 7.01 -4.44 5.05
N PHE A 35 7.11 -3.14 5.32
CA PHE A 35 7.53 -2.62 6.61
C PHE A 35 6.53 -3.06 7.69
N ARG A 36 7.05 -3.61 8.80
CA ARG A 36 6.25 -4.19 9.89
C ARG A 36 6.32 -3.42 11.21
N SER A 37 7.12 -2.37 11.28
CA SER A 37 7.33 -1.58 12.49
C SER A 37 7.87 -0.20 12.13
N ALA A 38 7.77 0.73 13.08
CA ALA A 38 8.43 2.03 12.99
C ALA A 38 9.96 1.86 12.92
N SER A 39 10.59 2.55 11.97
CA SER A 39 12.04 2.63 11.79
C SER A 39 12.41 3.86 10.95
N PRO A 40 13.67 4.30 10.93
CA PRO A 40 14.12 5.36 10.04
C PRO A 40 13.81 5.07 8.55
N GLU A 41 13.95 3.81 8.13
CA GLU A 41 13.66 3.36 6.76
C GLU A 41 12.17 3.40 6.44
N SER A 42 11.31 2.92 7.35
CA SER A 42 9.85 2.98 7.15
C SER A 42 9.36 4.43 7.11
N LEU A 43 9.92 5.31 7.95
CA LEU A 43 9.60 6.74 7.95
C LEU A 43 10.01 7.42 6.65
N ALA A 44 11.21 7.11 6.14
CA ALA A 44 11.68 7.64 4.86
C ALA A 44 10.78 7.18 3.71
N ALA A 45 10.44 5.88 3.68
CA ALA A 45 9.54 5.32 2.68
C ALA A 45 8.13 5.94 2.77
N ALA A 46 7.59 6.11 3.98
CA ALA A 46 6.29 6.74 4.21
C ALA A 46 6.27 8.20 3.72
N LYS A 47 7.29 8.99 4.07
CA LYS A 47 7.43 10.38 3.59
C LYS A 47 7.47 10.47 2.07
N GLN A 48 8.28 9.61 1.44
CA GLN A 48 8.36 9.58 -0.01
C GLN A 48 7.00 9.21 -0.62
N TYR A 49 6.40 8.12 -0.16
CA TYR A 49 5.11 7.65 -0.65
C TYR A 49 4.01 8.71 -0.54
N LEU A 50 3.87 9.33 0.64
CA LEU A 50 2.89 10.39 0.89
C LEU A 50 3.16 11.64 0.05
N SER A 51 4.43 12.00 -0.18
CA SER A 51 4.76 13.12 -1.07
C SER A 51 4.34 12.86 -2.52
N GLU A 52 4.42 11.61 -2.98
CA GLU A 52 3.95 11.24 -4.32
C GLU A 52 2.42 11.26 -4.39
N LEU A 53 1.71 10.88 -3.31
CA LEU A 53 0.25 11.03 -3.23
C LEU A 53 -0.17 12.51 -3.22
N ASP A 54 0.46 13.34 -2.40
CA ASP A 54 0.22 14.79 -2.33
C ASP A 54 0.41 15.41 -3.73
N GLN A 55 1.50 15.06 -4.42
CA GLN A 55 1.75 15.53 -5.79
C GLN A 55 0.70 15.02 -6.78
N ALA A 56 0.31 13.74 -6.71
CA ALA A 56 -0.73 13.18 -7.56
C ALA A 56 -2.07 13.93 -7.41
N MET A 57 -2.43 14.28 -6.17
CA MET A 57 -3.64 15.03 -5.87
C MET A 57 -3.57 16.45 -6.41
N LEU A 58 -2.43 17.13 -6.29
CA LEU A 58 -2.22 18.47 -6.88
C LEU A 58 -2.29 18.45 -8.41
N ASP A 59 -1.60 17.51 -9.05
CA ASP A 59 -1.55 17.40 -10.52
C ASP A 59 -2.92 17.07 -11.12
N SER A 60 -3.74 16.34 -10.38
CA SER A 60 -5.09 15.94 -10.79
C SER A 60 -5.99 17.12 -11.15
N ILE A 61 -5.78 18.29 -10.53
CA ILE A 61 -6.54 19.52 -10.80
C ILE A 61 -6.32 19.96 -12.26
N ALA A 62 -5.08 19.94 -12.73
CA ALA A 62 -4.76 20.29 -14.11
C ALA A 62 -5.33 19.27 -15.10
N VAL A 63 -5.34 17.99 -14.73
CA VAL A 63 -5.93 16.91 -15.54
C VAL A 63 -7.44 17.10 -15.68
N LEU A 64 -8.15 17.38 -14.58
CA LEU A 64 -9.60 17.63 -14.58
C LEU A 64 -9.96 18.85 -15.44
N LYS A 65 -9.23 19.96 -15.29
CA LYS A 65 -9.47 21.18 -16.06
C LYS A 65 -9.32 20.97 -17.57
N LYS A 66 -8.39 20.11 -17.99
CA LYS A 66 -8.22 19.75 -19.41
C LYS A 66 -9.37 18.90 -19.95
N GLY A 67 -10.01 18.07 -19.10
CA GLY A 67 -11.14 17.22 -19.47
C GLY A 67 -10.83 16.15 -20.53
N GLN A 68 -9.55 15.91 -20.84
CA GLN A 68 -9.14 14.96 -21.87
C GLN A 68 -9.24 13.53 -21.35
N LEU A 69 -10.05 12.69 -22.02
CA LEU A 69 -10.29 11.30 -21.61
C LEU A 69 -9.02 10.49 -21.35
N GLN A 70 -8.00 10.65 -22.21
CA GLN A 70 -6.71 9.97 -22.04
C GLN A 70 -6.00 10.40 -20.75
N GLY A 71 -6.02 11.69 -20.42
CA GLY A 71 -5.42 12.22 -19.19
C GLY A 71 -6.17 11.74 -17.95
N LEU A 72 -7.51 11.77 -17.97
CA LEU A 72 -8.35 11.28 -16.88
C LEU A 72 -8.12 9.77 -16.60
N HIS A 73 -7.96 8.98 -17.67
CA HIS A 73 -7.66 7.56 -17.57
C HIS A 73 -6.25 7.30 -17.02
N ALA A 74 -5.25 8.04 -17.52
CA ALA A 74 -3.88 7.95 -17.03
C ALA A 74 -3.78 8.29 -15.54
N GLN A 75 -4.46 9.37 -15.12
CA GLN A 75 -4.51 9.77 -13.71
C GLN A 75 -5.19 8.71 -12.82
N SER A 76 -6.32 8.16 -13.27
CA SER A 76 -7.00 7.06 -12.56
C SER A 76 -6.11 5.84 -12.40
N LYS A 77 -5.34 5.47 -13.45
CA LYS A 77 -4.35 4.39 -13.36
C LYS A 77 -3.22 4.71 -12.39
N TYR A 78 -2.77 5.96 -12.35
CA TYR A 78 -1.72 6.38 -11.43
C TYR A 78 -2.15 6.26 -9.96
N PHE A 79 -3.37 6.68 -9.61
CA PHE A 79 -3.91 6.46 -8.26
C PHE A 79 -4.04 4.97 -7.91
N ASN A 80 -4.45 4.11 -8.86
CA ASN A 80 -4.46 2.66 -8.62
C ASN A 80 -3.05 2.10 -8.38
N TYR A 81 -2.06 2.55 -9.16
CA TYR A 81 -0.66 2.19 -8.94
C TYR A 81 -0.20 2.60 -7.52
N GLN A 82 -0.57 3.81 -7.08
CA GLN A 82 -0.19 4.26 -5.74
C GLN A 82 -0.88 3.46 -4.62
N VAL A 83 -2.11 3.01 -4.80
CA VAL A 83 -2.76 2.09 -3.85
C VAL A 83 -1.98 0.77 -3.75
N GLU A 84 -1.60 0.17 -4.89
CA GLU A 84 -0.83 -1.08 -4.89
C GLU A 84 0.60 -0.90 -4.33
N LYS A 85 1.22 0.27 -4.56
CA LYS A 85 2.51 0.62 -3.95
C LYS A 85 2.39 0.75 -2.42
N GLY A 86 1.36 1.44 -1.93
CA GLY A 86 1.08 1.52 -0.51
C GLY A 86 0.83 0.13 0.09
N ARG A 87 0.11 -0.72 -0.65
CA ARG A 87 -0.17 -2.10 -0.28
C ARG A 87 1.10 -2.94 -0.11
N SER A 88 2.02 -2.85 -1.07
CA SER A 88 3.25 -3.64 -1.05
C SER A 88 4.22 -3.16 0.04
N LEU A 89 4.27 -1.86 0.31
CA LEU A 89 5.18 -1.28 1.28
C LEU A 89 4.68 -1.37 2.72
N PHE A 90 3.38 -1.20 2.97
CA PHE A 90 2.86 -0.96 4.32
C PHE A 90 1.76 -1.92 4.77
N GLY A 91 1.43 -2.90 3.92
CA GLY A 91 0.35 -3.85 4.17
C GLY A 91 -0.96 -3.48 3.47
N SER A 92 -1.94 -4.37 3.57
CA SER A 92 -3.21 -4.32 2.86
C SER A 92 -4.41 -3.99 3.73
N THR A 93 -4.21 -3.79 5.03
CA THR A 93 -5.30 -3.42 5.95
C THR A 93 -4.85 -2.32 6.90
N ILE A 94 -5.81 -1.55 7.39
CA ILE A 94 -5.55 -0.48 8.38
C ILE A 94 -5.10 -1.02 9.75
N PHE A 95 -5.32 -2.31 10.01
CA PHE A 95 -4.96 -2.99 11.26
C PHE A 95 -3.51 -3.50 11.28
N GLU A 96 -2.80 -3.39 10.17
CA GLU A 96 -1.36 -3.66 10.15
C GLU A 96 -0.58 -2.48 10.76
N PRO A 97 0.63 -2.71 11.29
CA PRO A 97 1.36 -1.69 12.05
C PRO A 97 1.57 -0.35 11.33
N LEU A 98 1.69 -0.37 9.99
CA LEU A 98 1.80 0.82 9.14
C LEU A 98 0.61 0.94 8.18
N GLY A 99 -0.51 0.28 8.50
CA GLY A 99 -1.69 0.15 7.64
C GLY A 99 -2.33 1.49 7.28
N ARG A 100 -2.12 2.53 8.08
CA ARG A 100 -2.56 3.91 7.82
C ARG A 100 -1.95 4.49 6.55
N CYS A 101 -0.73 4.08 6.18
CA CYS A 101 -0.13 4.50 4.92
C CYS A 101 -0.89 3.93 3.72
N PHE A 102 -1.29 2.65 3.77
CA PHE A 102 -2.15 2.06 2.74
C PHE A 102 -3.56 2.70 2.72
N ALA A 103 -4.11 3.04 3.88
CA ALA A 103 -5.38 3.75 3.97
C ALA A 103 -5.31 5.13 3.29
N ALA A 104 -4.24 5.91 3.50
CA ALA A 104 -4.01 7.17 2.80
C ALA A 104 -4.02 6.99 1.27
N GLY A 105 -3.36 5.94 0.77
CA GLY A 105 -3.44 5.55 -0.64
C GLY A 105 -4.88 5.36 -1.12
N ASN A 106 -5.70 4.60 -0.38
CA ASN A 106 -7.09 4.36 -0.74
C ASN A 106 -7.94 5.64 -0.74
N TYR A 107 -7.81 6.47 0.29
CA TYR A 107 -8.58 7.71 0.40
C TYR A 107 -8.15 8.75 -0.64
N SER A 108 -6.87 8.81 -1.03
CA SER A 108 -6.44 9.66 -2.16
C SER A 108 -7.10 9.23 -3.48
N ARG A 109 -7.24 7.92 -3.72
CA ARG A 109 -7.96 7.39 -4.88
C ARG A 109 -9.46 7.67 -4.81
N ALA A 110 -10.07 7.49 -3.63
CA ALA A 110 -11.49 7.77 -3.42
C ALA A 110 -11.78 9.25 -3.70
N TRP A 111 -10.95 10.15 -3.15
CA TRP A 111 -11.01 11.58 -3.44
C TRP A 111 -10.94 11.89 -4.93
N TRP A 112 -10.02 11.26 -5.66
CA TRP A 112 -9.94 11.40 -7.13
C TRP A 112 -11.23 10.95 -7.84
N GLN A 113 -11.81 9.83 -7.39
CA GLN A 113 -13.05 9.31 -7.97
C GLN A 113 -14.24 10.25 -7.72
N GLU A 114 -14.33 10.85 -6.53
CA GLU A 114 -15.36 11.84 -6.22
C GLU A 114 -15.20 13.10 -7.08
N GLN A 115 -13.97 13.60 -7.26
CA GLN A 115 -13.68 14.72 -8.16
C GLN A 115 -14.08 14.43 -9.61
N LEU A 116 -13.73 13.24 -10.11
CA LEU A 116 -14.06 12.81 -11.46
C LEU A 116 -15.59 12.69 -11.66
N SER A 117 -16.29 12.10 -10.69
CA SER A 117 -17.75 11.96 -10.68
C SER A 117 -18.43 13.33 -10.68
N ALA A 118 -17.98 14.25 -9.84
CA ALA A 118 -18.51 15.61 -9.80
C ALA A 118 -18.28 16.35 -11.12
N ALA A 119 -17.08 16.24 -11.71
CA ALA A 119 -16.77 16.84 -13.01
C ALA A 119 -17.69 16.31 -14.13
N GLN A 120 -17.97 15.00 -14.15
CA GLN A 120 -18.90 14.39 -15.10
C GLN A 120 -20.36 14.85 -14.91
N ARG A 121 -20.71 15.32 -13.70
CA ARG A 121 -22.03 15.84 -13.32
C ARG A 121 -22.11 17.37 -13.36
N GLY A 122 -21.23 18.02 -14.11
CA GLY A 122 -21.24 19.49 -14.24
C GLY A 122 -20.82 20.22 -12.97
N GLY A 123 -19.98 19.60 -12.14
CA GLY A 123 -19.47 20.17 -10.88
C GLY A 123 -20.33 19.89 -9.65
N THR A 124 -21.31 19.00 -9.75
CA THR A 124 -22.19 18.64 -8.63
C THR A 124 -21.79 17.28 -8.05
N GLU A 125 -21.52 17.24 -6.74
CA GLU A 125 -21.26 15.98 -6.04
C GLU A 125 -22.49 15.07 -6.05
N SER A 126 -22.27 13.76 -6.17
CA SER A 126 -23.36 12.79 -6.09
C SER A 126 -23.92 12.64 -4.67
N VAL A 127 -23.04 12.75 -3.68
CA VAL A 127 -23.33 12.85 -2.26
C VAL A 127 -22.67 14.14 -1.79
N SER A 128 -23.46 15.09 -1.29
CA SER A 128 -22.92 16.38 -0.88
C SER A 128 -21.89 16.21 0.24
N GLY A 129 -20.71 16.78 0.05
CA GLY A 129 -19.59 16.72 0.98
C GLY A 129 -18.63 15.55 0.78
N SER A 130 -18.87 14.64 -0.18
CA SER A 130 -18.02 13.44 -0.36
C SER A 130 -16.57 13.77 -0.74
N ILE A 131 -16.34 14.82 -1.53
CA ILE A 131 -14.97 15.27 -1.88
C ILE A 131 -14.25 15.75 -0.61
N LYS A 132 -14.95 16.48 0.25
CA LYS A 132 -14.37 16.97 1.51
C LYS A 132 -14.10 15.82 2.48
N GLU A 133 -15.07 14.92 2.65
CA GLU A 133 -14.95 13.76 3.52
C GLU A 133 -13.75 12.88 3.14
N THR A 134 -13.63 12.53 1.86
CA THR A 134 -12.50 11.72 1.37
C THR A 134 -11.15 12.44 1.48
N LEU A 135 -11.13 13.77 1.38
CA LEU A 135 -9.93 14.57 1.64
C LEU A 135 -9.55 14.59 3.13
N ASP A 136 -10.53 14.77 4.01
CA ASP A 136 -10.31 14.79 5.46
C ASP A 136 -9.80 13.41 5.93
N GLU A 137 -10.36 12.32 5.41
CA GLU A 137 -9.88 10.95 5.66
C GLU A 137 -8.46 10.72 5.11
N TYR A 138 -8.15 11.24 3.92
CA TYR A 138 -6.78 11.19 3.40
C TYR A 138 -5.80 11.89 4.36
N GLN A 139 -6.12 13.11 4.80
CA GLN A 139 -5.27 13.89 5.70
C GLN A 139 -5.05 13.21 7.04
N LEU A 140 -6.12 12.66 7.64
CA LEU A 140 -6.05 11.89 8.87
C LEU A 140 -5.08 10.70 8.72
N ASN A 141 -5.30 9.86 7.71
CA ASN A 141 -4.50 8.65 7.52
C ASN A 141 -3.05 8.97 7.08
N ARG A 142 -2.82 10.09 6.38
CA ARG A 142 -1.49 10.60 6.04
C ARG A 142 -0.71 10.97 7.30
N ASP A 143 -1.33 11.71 8.21
CA ASP A 143 -0.66 12.18 9.42
C ASP A 143 -0.44 11.02 10.40
N GLU A 144 -1.42 10.12 10.55
CA GLU A 144 -1.26 8.90 11.33
C GLU A 144 -0.19 7.96 10.75
N CYS A 145 -0.12 7.79 9.42
CA CYS A 145 0.96 7.04 8.77
C CYS A 145 2.35 7.57 9.15
N LEU A 146 2.55 8.89 9.15
CA LEU A 146 3.83 9.48 9.55
C LEU A 146 4.13 9.24 11.03
N LYS A 147 3.12 9.30 11.89
CA LYS A 147 3.26 9.02 13.32
C LYS A 147 3.63 7.56 13.57
N ASP A 148 2.93 6.62 12.94
CA ASP A 148 3.14 5.18 13.09
C ASP A 148 4.49 4.74 12.51
N ALA A 149 4.96 5.41 11.45
CA ALA A 149 6.25 5.12 10.85
C ALA A 149 7.44 5.73 11.61
N ASP A 150 7.21 6.75 12.45
CA ASP A 150 8.25 7.44 13.21
C ASP A 150 8.60 6.66 14.49
N PRO A 151 9.85 6.18 14.64
CA PRO A 151 10.25 5.39 15.81
C PRO A 151 10.15 6.17 17.13
N VAL A 152 10.26 7.50 17.11
CA VAL A 152 10.13 8.33 18.31
C VAL A 152 8.67 8.45 18.71
N ALA A 153 7.80 8.84 17.78
CA ALA A 153 6.38 9.03 18.05
C ALA A 153 5.67 7.71 18.38
N SER A 154 6.09 6.61 17.74
CA SER A 154 5.61 5.26 18.04
C SER A 154 6.02 4.83 19.46
N GLY A 155 7.28 5.06 19.86
CA GLY A 155 7.74 4.74 21.22
C GLY A 155 7.06 5.57 22.31
N GLU A 156 6.75 6.84 22.03
CA GLU A 156 5.97 7.70 22.93
C GLU A 156 4.53 7.20 23.10
N ALA A 157 3.88 6.79 22.00
CA ALA A 157 2.52 6.24 22.05
C ALA A 157 2.44 4.90 22.80
N GLU A 158 3.43 4.02 22.62
CA GLU A 158 3.54 2.78 23.39
C GLU A 158 3.74 3.06 24.89
N ALA A 159 4.56 4.05 25.24
CA ALA A 159 4.77 4.45 26.63
C ALA A 159 3.50 5.07 27.26
N GLU A 160 2.75 5.89 26.52
CA GLU A 160 1.48 6.46 26.98
C GLU A 160 0.43 5.38 27.20
N LEU A 161 0.31 4.42 26.27
CA LEU A 161 -0.56 3.25 26.42
C LEU A 161 -0.16 2.40 27.63
N ASP A 162 1.14 2.20 27.86
CA ASP A 162 1.66 1.47 29.03
C ASP A 162 1.28 2.18 30.34
N GLU A 163 1.42 3.51 30.42
CA GLU A 163 0.99 4.29 31.59
C GLU A 163 -0.54 4.29 31.79
N GLU A 164 -1.32 4.37 30.71
CA GLU A 164 -2.78 4.28 30.79
C GLU A 164 -3.25 2.89 31.24
N LEU A 165 -2.60 1.83 30.73
CA LEU A 165 -2.85 0.44 31.13
C LEU A 165 -2.47 0.23 32.59
N LYS A 166 -1.31 0.73 33.05
CA LYS A 166 -0.92 0.71 34.47
C LYS A 166 -1.95 1.39 35.35
N LYS A 167 -2.49 2.54 34.93
CA LYS A 167 -3.52 3.27 35.67
C LYS A 167 -4.85 2.54 35.71
N LYS A 168 -5.27 1.91 34.61
CA LYS A 168 -6.56 1.20 34.50
C LYS A 168 -6.57 -0.19 35.13
N PHE A 169 -5.43 -0.90 35.07
CA PHE A 169 -5.32 -2.29 35.50
C PHE A 169 -4.39 -2.49 36.71
N GLY A 170 -3.91 -1.39 37.32
CA GLY A 170 -3.17 -1.42 38.58
C GLY A 170 -1.79 -2.07 38.50
N GLY A 171 -1.18 -2.10 37.32
CA GLY A 171 0.15 -2.66 37.12
C GLY A 171 0.27 -4.20 37.24
N GLY A 172 -0.86 -4.93 37.21
CA GLY A 172 -0.90 -6.34 37.64
C GLY A 172 -1.21 -7.38 36.55
N ARG A 173 -1.69 -6.98 35.36
CA ARG A 173 -2.10 -7.94 34.30
C ARG A 173 -0.95 -8.31 33.36
N GLU A 174 0.01 -7.41 33.18
CA GLU A 174 1.31 -7.63 32.53
C GLU A 174 2.19 -8.64 33.29
N CYS A 175 1.84 -8.93 34.55
CA CYS A 175 2.46 -9.95 35.37
C CYS A 175 1.76 -11.31 35.30
N LEU A 176 0.81 -11.48 34.37
CA LEU A 176 0.27 -12.78 34.02
C LEU A 176 1.21 -13.48 33.04
N ALA A 177 1.30 -14.81 33.15
CA ALA A 177 2.15 -15.59 32.25
C ALA A 177 1.58 -15.52 30.82
N VAL A 178 2.34 -14.97 29.89
CA VAL A 178 1.98 -15.00 28.47
C VAL A 178 2.35 -16.38 27.93
N ILE A 179 1.32 -17.16 27.61
CA ILE A 179 1.47 -18.46 26.97
C ILE A 179 1.71 -18.24 25.47
N THR A 180 2.83 -18.73 24.97
CA THR A 180 3.19 -18.69 23.54
C THR A 180 3.54 -20.10 23.05
N VAL A 181 3.72 -20.27 21.75
CA VAL A 181 4.16 -21.54 21.16
C VAL A 181 5.60 -21.39 20.71
N ASP A 182 6.48 -22.27 21.17
CA ASP A 182 7.87 -22.31 20.76
C ASP A 182 7.94 -22.60 19.25
N PRO A 183 8.60 -21.74 18.45
CA PRO A 183 8.59 -21.88 17.00
C PRO A 183 9.35 -23.13 16.50
N GLU A 184 10.29 -23.66 17.29
CA GLU A 184 11.12 -24.83 16.97
C GLU A 184 10.48 -26.13 17.46
N THR A 185 10.01 -26.18 18.70
CA THR A 185 9.46 -27.42 19.30
C THR A 185 7.95 -27.56 19.14
N LYS A 186 7.25 -26.49 18.74
CA LYS A 186 5.78 -26.39 18.67
C LYS A 186 5.07 -26.62 20.01
N GLU A 187 5.80 -26.56 21.12
CA GLU A 187 5.22 -26.71 22.45
C GLU A 187 4.71 -25.38 23.00
N VAL A 188 3.68 -25.48 23.82
CA VAL A 188 3.08 -24.33 24.50
C VAL A 188 3.96 -23.98 25.70
N VAL A 189 4.66 -22.85 25.63
CA VAL A 189 5.61 -22.38 26.66
C VAL A 189 5.18 -21.03 27.23
N ALA A 190 5.33 -20.85 28.54
CA ALA A 190 5.11 -19.57 29.19
C ALA A 190 6.36 -18.70 29.06
N ARG A 191 6.23 -17.47 28.53
CA ARG A 191 7.34 -16.51 28.52
C ARG A 191 7.64 -16.03 29.95
N PRO A 192 8.93 -15.78 30.27
CA PRO A 192 9.31 -15.17 31.55
C PRO A 192 8.62 -13.82 31.73
N LYS A 193 8.12 -13.56 32.94
CA LYS A 193 7.50 -12.28 33.25
C LYS A 193 8.53 -11.14 33.12
N PRO A 194 8.10 -9.94 32.69
CA PRO A 194 8.97 -8.76 32.68
C PRO A 194 9.62 -8.48 34.04
N ALA A 195 10.83 -7.92 34.05
CA ALA A 195 11.61 -7.71 35.28
C ALA A 195 10.96 -6.72 36.29
N HIS A 196 10.01 -5.90 35.85
CA HIS A 196 9.23 -5.01 36.70
C HIS A 196 8.12 -5.76 37.48
N CYS A 197 7.79 -6.99 37.08
CA CYS A 197 6.86 -7.88 37.77
C CYS A 197 7.54 -8.68 38.89
N LYS A 198 8.39 -8.03 39.70
CA LYS A 198 8.90 -8.64 40.93
C LYS A 198 7.77 -8.70 41.96
N ASN A 199 7.60 -9.88 42.56
CA ASN A 199 6.58 -10.22 43.56
C ASN A 199 6.45 -9.18 44.68
#